data_AF-A0A3M2F1S0-F1
#
_entry.id   AF-A0A3M2F1S0-F1
#
_cell.length_a   1.000
_cell.length_b   1.000
_cell.length_c   1.000
_cell.angle_alpha   90.00
_cell.angle_beta   90.00
_cell.angle_gamma   90.00
#
_symmetry.space_group_name_H-M   'P 1'
#
loop_
_entity.id
_entity.type
_entity.pdbx_description
1 polymer ?
#
loop_
_entity_poly.entity_id
_entity_poly.type
_entity_poly.pdbx_seq_one_letter_code
_entity_poly.pdbx_strand_id
1 'polypeptide(L)'
;MYQPVRNQTVLQVATPSKQNGSNERADIARHLLVAPEKCSYERPAGMLGVTILYRRIRRIIRAQSELKNELHALLIQVQPQLVRFCRENFPQWILLLLMKYPTAAKLGRASIKRISAIPFISSARARTLKEEAKNSVGALQDSFTETAISCLARSILEHQKEIDELKKKLIGFWEPRRPFHILISIPAFGKWSAAAFLSEICTIFRFHSGSALVAYSGVDPIEEQSGDMTIRKGISHRGNSEIRAILYPVILAAIKFNPVIREFYTRLRAAGKPHKVAVTAAMNKMLRIVYACMVTEQDFDPEYAKRFSGTDTVVAAADSCAESTTEDAKDFRDTVLPPVTITAPVTRRQARKRRETALTRSLRDQRLTSQRREPTRAGRAAPVPPLLKSWLSLRETASEKT
;
A
#
# COMPACT_ATOMS: atom_id res chain seq x y z
N MET A 1 -23.21 28.51 5.88
CA MET A 1 -23.46 28.68 4.44
C MET A 1 -22.17 29.17 3.81
N TYR A 2 -21.47 28.31 3.06
CA TYR A 2 -20.22 28.69 2.40
C TYR A 2 -20.38 28.29 0.93
N GLN A 3 -20.54 29.26 0.04
CA GLN A 3 -20.58 29.02 -1.41
C GLN A 3 -19.16 29.13 -1.97
N PRO A 4 -18.66 28.14 -2.75
CA PRO A 4 -17.35 28.23 -3.35
C PRO A 4 -17.42 28.90 -4.73
N VAL A 5 -16.55 29.89 -4.93
CA VAL A 5 -16.34 30.58 -6.20
C VAL A 5 -15.75 29.60 -7.22
N ARG A 6 -16.45 29.42 -8.35
CA ARG A 6 -16.00 28.63 -9.51
C ARG A 6 -14.95 29.42 -10.29
N ASN A 7 -13.67 29.07 -10.16
CA ASN A 7 -12.64 29.58 -11.08
C ASN A 7 -12.57 28.67 -12.32
N GLN A 8 -13.35 29.03 -13.33
CA GLN A 8 -13.27 28.51 -14.70
C GLN A 8 -12.19 29.29 -15.47
N THR A 9 -10.95 28.79 -15.53
CA THR A 9 -10.05 29.13 -16.66
C THR A 9 -8.89 28.15 -16.70
N VAL A 10 -8.91 27.23 -17.68
CA VAL A 10 -7.76 26.39 -18.03
C VAL A 10 -7.40 26.70 -19.46
N LEU A 11 -6.45 27.62 -19.65
CA LEU A 11 -5.74 27.81 -20.90
C LEU A 11 -4.54 26.86 -20.93
N GLN A 12 -4.39 26.15 -22.05
CA GLN A 12 -3.26 25.31 -22.40
C GLN A 12 -1.95 26.11 -22.33
N VAL A 13 -0.96 25.64 -21.58
CA VAL A 13 0.42 26.13 -21.70
C VAL A 13 1.37 24.93 -21.66
N ALA A 14 2.20 24.85 -22.71
CA ALA A 14 3.14 23.78 -22.99
C ALA A 14 4.17 23.56 -21.86
N THR A 15 4.39 22.29 -21.50
CA THR A 15 5.51 21.88 -20.64
C THR A 15 6.83 21.96 -21.41
N PRO A 16 7.90 22.57 -20.87
CA PRO A 16 9.19 22.63 -21.56
C PRO A 16 9.85 21.24 -21.62
N SER A 17 10.52 20.98 -22.74
CA SER A 17 11.14 19.70 -23.11
C SER A 17 12.32 19.31 -22.21
N LYS A 18 12.39 18.01 -21.87
CA LYS A 18 13.45 17.33 -21.09
C LYS A 18 14.86 17.56 -21.66
N GLN A 19 15.68 18.39 -21.02
CA GLN A 19 17.16 18.28 -21.07
C GLN A 19 17.80 18.69 -19.72
N ASN A 20 18.66 17.80 -19.20
CA ASN A 20 19.63 17.97 -18.09
C ASN A 20 19.11 18.08 -16.64
N GLY A 21 19.15 16.95 -15.92
CA GLY A 21 18.68 16.76 -14.54
C GLY A 21 19.40 17.51 -13.41
N SER A 22 20.33 18.45 -13.69
CA SER A 22 20.84 19.39 -12.68
C SER A 22 20.13 20.74 -12.71
N ASN A 23 19.62 21.15 -13.88
CA ASN A 23 18.86 22.39 -14.05
C ASN A 23 17.38 22.22 -13.73
N GLU A 24 16.83 21.00 -13.78
CA GLU A 24 15.42 20.74 -13.49
C GLU A 24 14.98 21.24 -12.11
N ARG A 25 15.81 21.09 -11.08
CA ARG A 25 15.48 21.60 -9.74
C ARG A 25 15.48 23.13 -9.68
N ALA A 26 16.44 23.75 -10.36
CA ALA A 26 16.54 25.21 -10.45
C ALA A 26 15.41 25.79 -11.29
N ASP A 27 15.00 25.11 -12.36
CA ASP A 27 13.94 25.53 -13.26
C ASP A 27 12.55 25.29 -12.64
N ILE A 28 12.36 24.20 -11.89
CA ILE A 28 11.17 24.00 -11.05
C ILE A 28 11.12 25.07 -9.96
N ALA A 29 12.24 25.36 -9.28
CA ALA A 29 12.29 26.41 -8.26
C ALA A 29 11.99 27.80 -8.85
N ARG A 30 12.57 28.14 -10.01
CA ARG A 30 12.27 29.37 -10.76
C ARG A 30 10.81 29.41 -11.19
N HIS A 31 10.26 28.31 -11.69
CA HIS A 31 8.84 28.24 -12.06
C HIS A 31 7.94 28.47 -10.84
N LEU A 32 8.25 27.87 -9.69
CA LEU A 32 7.50 28.07 -8.45
C LEU A 32 7.58 29.51 -7.94
N LEU A 33 8.71 30.20 -8.16
CA LEU A 33 8.89 31.62 -7.82
C LEU A 33 8.15 32.56 -8.77
N VAL A 34 8.07 32.21 -10.07
CA VAL A 34 7.43 33.04 -11.11
C VAL A 34 5.90 32.85 -11.14
N ALA A 35 5.39 31.69 -10.71
CA ALA A 35 3.96 31.38 -10.66
C ALA A 35 3.49 31.01 -9.23
N PRO A 36 3.60 31.92 -8.24
CA PRO A 36 3.21 31.64 -6.85
C PRO A 36 1.71 31.31 -6.71
N GLU A 37 0.88 31.77 -7.64
CA GLU A 37 -0.58 31.61 -7.60
C GLU A 37 -1.08 30.17 -7.86
N LYS A 38 -0.25 29.29 -8.44
CA LYS A 38 -0.71 27.96 -8.89
C LYS A 38 -0.47 26.81 -7.90
N CYS A 39 0.20 27.07 -6.78
CA CYS A 39 0.49 26.03 -5.79
C CYS A 39 0.28 26.52 -4.35
N SER A 40 -0.85 27.16 -4.07
CA SER A 40 -1.29 27.35 -2.69
C SER A 40 -1.79 26.00 -2.14
N TYR A 41 -0.87 25.23 -1.56
CA TYR A 41 -1.19 24.01 -0.79
C TYR A 41 -1.73 24.37 0.60
N GLU A 42 -2.50 25.45 0.73
CA GLU A 42 -2.99 25.94 2.00
C GLU A 42 -4.04 24.95 2.53
N ARG A 43 -3.69 24.29 3.64
CA ARG A 43 -4.71 23.62 4.44
C ARG A 43 -5.55 24.72 5.07
N PRO A 44 -6.88 24.74 4.88
CA PRO A 44 -7.72 25.74 5.51
C PRO A 44 -7.47 25.67 7.02
N ALA A 45 -7.09 26.81 7.62
CA ALA A 45 -6.59 26.87 9.00
C ALA A 45 -7.54 26.21 10.01
N GLY A 46 -8.85 26.27 9.77
CA GLY A 46 -9.89 25.64 10.60
C GLY A 46 -9.87 24.10 10.63
N MET A 47 -9.17 23.43 9.70
CA MET A 47 -9.09 21.96 9.63
C MET A 47 -7.71 21.40 10.00
N LEU A 48 -6.72 22.24 10.31
CA LEU A 48 -5.39 21.76 10.71
C LEU A 48 -5.44 20.97 12.04
N GLY A 49 -6.29 21.41 12.97
CA GLY A 49 -6.42 20.81 14.30
C GLY A 49 -6.82 19.34 14.27
N VAL A 50 -7.69 18.94 13.34
CA VAL A 50 -8.10 17.52 13.21
C VAL A 50 -6.97 16.64 12.67
N THR A 51 -6.15 17.15 11.74
CA THR A 51 -4.96 16.42 11.31
C THR A 51 -3.95 16.24 12.46
N ILE A 52 -3.73 17.30 13.25
CA ILE A 52 -2.83 17.25 14.42
C ILE A 52 -3.32 16.20 15.42
N LEU A 53 -4.61 16.20 15.74
CA LEU A 53 -5.23 15.25 16.65
C LEU A 53 -5.10 13.80 16.13
N TYR A 54 -5.43 13.56 14.85
CA TYR A 54 -5.25 12.24 14.24
C TYR A 54 -3.78 11.76 14.32
N ARG A 55 -2.82 12.62 13.99
CA ARG A 55 -1.39 12.29 14.09
C ARG A 55 -0.91 12.07 15.52
N ARG A 56 -1.52 12.74 16.51
CA ARG A 56 -1.29 12.47 17.93
C ARG A 56 -1.79 11.06 18.29
N ILE A 57 -3.01 10.71 17.91
CA ILE A 57 -3.56 9.35 18.13
C ILE A 57 -2.62 8.29 17.53
N ARG A 58 -2.12 8.52 16.31
CA ARG A 58 -1.19 7.60 15.64
C ARG A 58 0.13 7.43 16.39
N ARG A 59 0.66 8.50 17.00
CA ARG A 59 1.86 8.42 17.86
C ARG A 59 1.59 7.62 19.13
N ILE A 60 0.44 7.84 19.78
CA ILE A 60 0.05 7.09 21.00
C ILE A 60 -0.12 5.60 20.68
N ILE A 61 -0.70 5.25 19.52
CA ILE A 61 -0.82 3.85 19.08
C ILE A 61 0.57 3.20 18.89
N ARG A 62 1.53 3.91 18.29
CA ARG A 62 2.90 3.41 18.13
C ARG A 62 3.59 3.21 19.47
N ALA A 63 3.54 4.21 20.36
CA ALA A 63 4.07 4.11 21.72
C ALA A 63 3.44 2.96 22.50
N GLN A 64 2.12 2.76 22.40
CA GLN A 64 1.45 1.61 23.04
C GLN A 64 1.96 0.27 22.49
N SER A 65 2.30 0.20 21.20
CA SER A 65 2.83 -1.02 20.59
C SER A 65 4.23 -1.33 21.11
N GLU A 66 5.07 -0.31 21.31
CA GLU A 66 6.38 -0.42 21.94
C GLU A 66 6.27 -0.90 23.39
N LEU A 67 5.39 -0.30 24.19
CA LEU A 67 5.13 -0.73 25.58
C LEU A 67 4.64 -2.18 25.67
N LYS A 68 3.78 -2.61 24.73
CA LYS A 68 3.31 -4.00 24.67
C LYS A 68 4.45 -4.97 24.34
N ASN A 69 5.34 -4.60 23.43
CA ASN A 69 6.49 -5.43 23.08
C ASN A 69 7.47 -5.55 24.25
N GLU A 70 7.73 -4.45 24.94
CA GLU A 70 8.56 -4.43 26.16
C GLU A 70 7.94 -5.31 27.26
N LEU A 71 6.65 -5.13 27.53
CA LEU A 71 5.93 -5.96 28.51
C LEU A 71 5.96 -7.44 28.13
N HIS A 72 5.79 -7.76 26.84
CA HIS A 72 5.84 -9.14 26.37
C HIS A 72 7.22 -9.77 26.59
N ALA A 73 8.30 -9.02 26.33
CA ALA A 73 9.67 -9.50 26.56
C ALA A 73 9.94 -9.79 28.05
N LEU A 74 9.49 -8.91 28.95
CA LEU A 74 9.62 -9.12 30.39
C LEU A 74 8.72 -10.26 30.89
N LEU A 75 7.53 -10.42 30.33
CA LEU A 75 6.56 -11.44 30.75
C LEU A 75 7.10 -12.86 30.56
N ILE A 76 7.93 -13.10 29.54
CA ILE A 76 8.58 -14.40 29.31
C ILE A 76 9.48 -14.78 30.50
N GLN A 77 10.18 -13.80 31.09
CA GLN A 77 11.14 -14.04 32.18
C GLN A 77 10.47 -14.04 33.56
N VAL A 78 9.38 -13.31 33.73
CA VAL A 78 8.69 -13.16 35.03
C VAL A 78 7.54 -14.14 35.20
N GLN A 79 6.75 -14.37 34.14
CA GLN A 79 5.54 -15.19 34.21
C GLN A 79 5.19 -15.82 32.85
N PRO A 80 5.97 -16.82 32.38
CA PRO A 80 5.83 -17.43 31.06
C PRO A 80 4.46 -18.06 30.78
N GLN A 81 3.77 -18.58 31.81
CA GLN A 81 2.41 -19.14 31.71
C GLN A 81 1.35 -18.12 31.29
N LEU A 82 1.58 -16.81 31.46
CA LEU A 82 0.64 -15.79 31.00
C LEU A 82 0.81 -15.46 29.51
N VAL A 83 1.97 -15.75 28.92
CA VAL A 83 2.30 -15.43 27.51
C VAL A 83 1.29 -16.06 26.54
N ARG A 84 0.75 -17.25 26.85
CA ARG A 84 -0.27 -17.90 26.01
C ARG A 84 -1.55 -17.08 25.84
N PHE A 85 -1.86 -16.21 26.78
CA PHE A 85 -3.03 -15.33 26.71
C PHE A 85 -2.73 -14.00 26.00
N CYS A 86 -1.46 -13.71 25.68
CA CYS A 86 -0.99 -12.45 25.11
C CYS A 86 -0.58 -12.55 23.63
N ARG A 87 -0.94 -13.64 22.93
CA ARG A 87 -0.48 -13.92 21.54
C ARG A 87 -0.84 -12.83 20.54
N GLU A 88 -2.09 -12.33 20.59
CA GLU A 88 -2.58 -11.33 19.63
C GLU A 88 -2.69 -9.93 20.25
N ASN A 89 -3.04 -9.85 21.53
CA ASN A 89 -3.17 -8.61 22.28
C ASN A 89 -3.10 -8.88 23.78
N PHE A 90 -2.90 -7.84 24.58
CA PHE A 90 -3.02 -7.90 26.03
C PHE A 90 -4.49 -7.69 26.45
N PRO A 91 -5.20 -8.72 26.90
CA PRO A 91 -6.54 -8.55 27.43
C PRO A 91 -6.51 -7.72 28.72
N GLN A 92 -7.57 -6.94 28.94
CA GLN A 92 -7.65 -5.99 30.04
C GLN A 92 -7.45 -6.64 31.42
N TRP A 93 -7.96 -7.85 31.63
CA TRP A 93 -7.81 -8.57 32.89
C TRP A 93 -6.34 -8.94 33.19
N ILE A 94 -5.49 -9.17 32.18
CA ILE A 94 -4.06 -9.43 32.39
C ILE A 94 -3.35 -8.17 32.83
N LEU A 95 -3.63 -7.03 32.19
CA LEU A 95 -3.04 -5.77 32.58
C LEU A 95 -3.42 -5.42 34.02
N LEU A 96 -4.70 -5.61 34.39
CA LEU A 96 -5.17 -5.43 35.77
C LEU A 96 -4.54 -6.42 36.75
N LEU A 97 -4.31 -7.67 36.32
CA LEU A 97 -3.62 -8.68 37.11
C LEU A 97 -2.16 -8.27 37.36
N LEU A 98 -1.43 -7.90 36.31
CA LEU A 98 -0.01 -7.50 36.38
C LEU A 98 0.19 -6.22 37.20
N MET A 99 -0.79 -5.31 37.22
CA MET A 99 -0.76 -4.15 38.10
C MET A 99 -0.83 -4.52 39.60
N LYS A 100 -1.48 -5.63 39.97
CA LYS A 100 -1.62 -6.07 41.38
C LYS A 100 -0.61 -7.15 41.77
N TYR A 101 -0.33 -8.05 40.84
CA TYR A 101 0.50 -9.24 41.00
C TYR A 101 1.44 -9.38 39.79
N PRO A 102 2.50 -8.54 39.70
CA PRO A 102 3.40 -8.51 38.56
C PRO A 102 4.25 -9.78 38.41
N THR A 103 4.62 -10.43 39.51
CA THR A 103 5.49 -11.63 39.54
C THR A 103 4.75 -12.91 39.89
N ALA A 104 5.32 -14.04 39.44
CA ALA A 104 4.88 -15.38 39.82
C ALA A 104 4.77 -15.55 41.34
N ALA A 105 5.79 -15.09 42.07
CA ALA A 105 5.85 -15.21 43.53
C ALA A 105 4.72 -14.44 44.22
N LYS A 106 4.45 -13.19 43.81
CA LYS A 106 3.32 -12.41 44.35
C LYS A 106 1.98 -13.04 44.03
N LEU A 107 1.81 -13.57 42.81
CA LEU A 107 0.58 -14.24 42.41
C LEU A 107 0.37 -15.56 43.18
N GLY A 108 1.43 -16.35 43.39
CA GLY A 108 1.39 -17.61 44.15
C GLY A 108 1.07 -17.41 45.63
N ARG A 109 1.45 -16.28 46.22
CA ARG A 109 1.13 -15.90 47.62
C ARG A 109 -0.28 -15.30 47.77
N ALA A 110 -0.89 -14.82 46.70
CA ALA A 110 -2.19 -14.15 46.76
C ALA A 110 -3.34 -15.10 47.16
N SER A 111 -4.38 -14.56 47.78
CA SER A 111 -5.59 -15.32 48.10
C SER A 111 -6.51 -15.44 46.89
N ILE A 112 -7.17 -16.58 46.74
CA ILE A 112 -8.06 -16.85 45.59
C ILE A 112 -9.17 -15.79 45.52
N LYS A 113 -9.73 -15.38 46.66
CA LYS A 113 -10.74 -14.32 46.77
C LYS A 113 -10.28 -12.98 46.17
N ARG A 114 -9.01 -12.60 46.36
CA ARG A 114 -8.47 -11.34 45.82
C ARG A 114 -8.20 -11.43 44.31
N ILE A 115 -7.77 -12.59 43.82
CA ILE A 115 -7.56 -12.82 42.39
C ILE A 115 -8.90 -12.82 41.64
N SER A 116 -9.92 -13.50 42.18
CA SER A 116 -11.27 -13.52 41.60
C SER A 116 -12.01 -12.19 41.68
N ALA A 117 -11.55 -11.25 42.51
CA ALA A 117 -12.09 -9.90 42.56
C ALA A 117 -11.66 -9.04 41.34
N ILE A 118 -10.68 -9.51 40.55
CA ILE A 118 -10.29 -8.83 39.32
C ILE A 118 -11.36 -9.11 38.25
N PRO A 119 -11.83 -8.08 37.52
CA PRO A 119 -12.83 -8.26 36.47
C PRO A 119 -12.42 -9.34 35.47
N PHE A 120 -13.40 -10.15 35.05
CA PHE A 120 -13.25 -11.23 34.05
C PHE A 120 -12.39 -12.43 34.48
N ILE A 121 -12.08 -12.58 35.76
CA ILE A 121 -11.42 -13.77 36.32
C ILE A 121 -12.39 -14.58 37.17
N SER A 122 -12.71 -15.81 36.74
CA SER A 122 -13.54 -16.73 37.52
C SER A 122 -12.74 -17.35 38.68
N SER A 123 -13.44 -17.81 39.73
CA SER A 123 -12.82 -18.51 40.86
C SER A 123 -12.04 -19.75 40.45
N ALA A 124 -12.51 -20.48 39.43
CA ALA A 124 -11.79 -21.63 38.86
C ALA A 124 -10.48 -21.20 38.20
N ARG A 125 -10.53 -20.17 37.35
CA ARG A 125 -9.34 -19.62 36.69
C ARG A 125 -8.32 -19.07 37.70
N ALA A 126 -8.80 -18.43 38.76
CA ALA A 126 -7.95 -17.91 39.83
C ALA A 126 -7.16 -19.03 40.55
N ARG A 127 -7.77 -20.21 40.76
CA ARG A 127 -7.07 -21.38 41.33
C ARG A 127 -5.98 -21.87 40.39
N THR A 128 -6.32 -22.09 39.11
CA THR A 128 -5.36 -22.55 38.09
C THR A 128 -4.18 -21.59 37.96
N LEU A 129 -4.44 -20.28 37.87
CA LEU A 129 -3.38 -19.27 37.78
C LEU A 129 -2.47 -19.27 39.02
N LYS A 130 -3.03 -19.48 40.21
CA LYS A 130 -2.25 -19.55 41.45
C LYS A 130 -1.38 -20.80 41.50
N GLU A 131 -1.91 -21.95 41.11
CA GLU A 131 -1.17 -23.22 41.04
C GLU A 131 -0.02 -23.12 40.04
N GLU A 132 -0.29 -22.63 38.84
CA GLU A 132 0.74 -22.40 37.82
C GLU A 132 1.78 -21.36 38.26
N ALA A 133 1.39 -20.35 39.04
CA ALA A 133 2.33 -19.37 39.57
C ALA A 133 3.28 -19.97 40.61
N LYS A 134 2.82 -20.94 41.41
CA LYS A 134 3.68 -21.67 42.37
C LYS A 134 4.71 -22.54 41.66
N ASN A 135 4.33 -23.16 40.55
CA ASN A 135 5.20 -24.02 39.75
C ASN A 135 5.94 -23.25 38.65
N SER A 136 5.96 -21.91 38.71
CA SER A 136 6.53 -21.07 37.68
C SER A 136 8.05 -21.11 37.68
N VAL A 137 8.65 -21.16 36.50
CA VAL A 137 10.11 -21.03 36.28
C VAL A 137 10.56 -19.59 36.08
N GLY A 138 9.73 -18.61 36.47
CA GLY A 138 10.03 -17.18 36.31
C GLY A 138 11.30 -16.79 37.09
N ALA A 139 12.33 -16.40 36.36
CA ALA A 139 13.66 -16.08 36.89
C ALA A 139 13.71 -14.73 37.60
N LEU A 140 12.97 -13.74 37.09
CA LEU A 140 12.95 -12.38 37.64
C LEU A 140 11.81 -12.20 38.65
N GLN A 141 12.17 -11.86 39.89
CA GLN A 141 11.22 -11.69 41.01
C GLN A 141 11.55 -10.49 41.90
N ASP A 142 12.49 -9.64 41.49
CA ASP A 142 12.94 -8.50 42.27
C ASP A 142 11.95 -7.32 42.24
N SER A 143 12.04 -6.47 43.26
CA SER A 143 11.13 -5.32 43.44
C SER A 143 11.19 -4.30 42.29
N PHE A 144 12.35 -4.16 41.62
CA PHE A 144 12.49 -3.21 40.51
C PHE A 144 11.74 -3.71 39.27
N THR A 145 11.89 -4.99 38.92
CA THR A 145 11.14 -5.61 37.81
C THR A 145 9.64 -5.59 38.08
N GLU A 146 9.21 -5.83 39.33
CA GLU A 146 7.80 -5.71 39.72
C GLU A 146 7.23 -4.32 39.47
N THR A 147 8.00 -3.30 39.81
CA THR A 147 7.63 -1.89 39.62
C THR A 147 7.55 -1.57 38.13
N ALA A 148 8.54 -2.00 37.34
CA ALA A 148 8.56 -1.80 35.89
C ALA A 148 7.33 -2.41 35.20
N ILE A 149 7.01 -3.68 35.48
CA ILE A 149 5.83 -4.35 34.91
C ILE A 149 4.53 -3.62 35.30
N SER A 150 4.40 -3.24 36.56
CA SER A 150 3.21 -2.53 37.04
C SER A 150 3.04 -1.17 36.35
N CYS A 151 4.14 -0.45 36.13
CA CYS A 151 4.18 0.80 35.38
C CYS A 151 3.81 0.60 33.90
N LEU A 152 4.40 -0.38 33.22
CA LEU A 152 4.08 -0.70 31.83
C LEU A 152 2.60 -1.06 31.65
N ALA A 153 2.07 -1.93 32.51
CA ALA A 153 0.66 -2.34 32.47
C ALA A 153 -0.30 -1.16 32.67
N ARG A 154 0.03 -0.25 33.61
CA ARG A 154 -0.72 0.99 33.83
C ARG A 154 -0.68 1.89 32.60
N SER A 155 0.51 2.16 32.06
CA SER A 155 0.68 2.99 30.86
C SER A 155 -0.11 2.46 29.67
N ILE A 156 -0.10 1.13 29.42
CA ILE A 156 -0.86 0.53 28.32
C ILE A 156 -2.37 0.77 28.49
N LEU A 157 -2.91 0.64 29.71
CA LEU A 157 -4.32 0.89 30.00
C LEU A 157 -4.69 2.37 29.85
N GLU A 158 -3.83 3.28 30.29
CA GLU A 158 -4.02 4.73 30.11
C GLU A 158 -4.02 5.10 28.63
N HIS A 159 -3.04 4.62 27.86
CA HIS A 159 -2.98 4.83 26.41
C HIS A 159 -4.23 4.26 25.71
N GLN A 160 -4.75 3.11 26.16
CA GLN A 160 -5.98 2.54 25.59
C GLN A 160 -7.17 3.48 25.77
N LYS A 161 -7.35 4.01 26.99
CA LYS A 161 -8.43 4.98 27.29
C LYS A 161 -8.26 6.27 26.49
N GLU A 162 -7.06 6.83 26.48
CA GLU A 162 -6.75 8.06 25.74
C GLU A 162 -7.04 7.88 24.24
N ILE A 163 -6.60 6.77 23.64
CA ILE A 163 -6.89 6.47 22.23
C ILE A 163 -8.40 6.44 22.00
N ASP A 164 -9.18 5.75 22.83
CA ASP A 164 -10.62 5.58 22.63
C ASP A 164 -11.39 6.91 22.79
N GLU A 165 -10.99 7.76 23.75
CA GLU A 165 -11.54 9.10 23.94
C GLU A 165 -11.23 10.03 22.76
N LEU A 166 -9.96 10.08 22.33
CA LEU A 166 -9.55 10.93 21.21
C LEU A 166 -10.17 10.46 19.89
N LYS A 167 -10.34 9.15 19.70
CA LYS A 167 -11.08 8.58 18.55
C LYS A 167 -12.54 9.05 18.55
N LYS A 168 -13.23 8.97 19.69
CA LYS A 168 -14.62 9.43 19.82
C LYS A 168 -14.73 10.93 19.51
N LYS A 169 -13.83 11.75 20.04
CA LYS A 169 -13.77 13.19 19.76
C LYS A 169 -13.59 13.49 18.27
N LEU A 170 -12.66 12.78 17.62
CA LEU A 170 -12.40 12.96 16.19
C LEU A 170 -13.59 12.52 15.32
N ILE A 171 -14.23 11.40 15.67
CA ILE A 171 -15.42 10.91 14.98
C ILE A 171 -16.58 11.90 15.17
N GLY A 172 -16.84 12.36 16.39
CA GLY A 172 -17.90 13.32 16.69
C GLY A 172 -17.72 14.67 15.99
N PHE A 173 -16.48 15.07 15.68
CA PHE A 173 -16.24 16.22 14.82
C PHE A 173 -16.71 15.96 13.38
N TRP A 174 -16.43 14.80 12.80
CA TRP A 174 -16.79 14.53 11.40
C TRP A 174 -18.24 14.07 11.21
N GLU A 175 -18.85 13.45 12.22
CA GLU A 175 -20.16 12.81 12.15
C GLU A 175 -21.29 13.71 11.61
N PRO A 176 -21.40 15.00 11.99
CA PRO A 176 -22.45 15.88 11.46
C PRO A 176 -22.22 16.38 10.02
N ARG A 177 -21.08 16.07 9.39
CA ARG A 177 -20.65 16.70 8.12
C ARG A 177 -20.91 15.75 6.94
N ARG A 178 -21.46 16.28 5.84
CA ARG A 178 -21.78 15.50 4.63
C ARG A 178 -20.64 14.62 4.09
N PRO A 179 -19.37 15.08 4.01
CA PRO A 179 -18.26 14.23 3.54
C PRO A 179 -18.05 12.93 4.34
N PHE A 180 -18.42 12.92 5.62
CA PHE A 180 -18.34 11.74 6.47
C PHE A 180 -19.37 10.68 6.07
N HIS A 181 -20.61 11.09 5.81
CA HIS A 181 -21.67 10.18 5.37
C HIS A 181 -21.40 9.61 3.97
N ILE A 182 -20.87 10.44 3.06
CA ILE A 182 -20.46 9.97 1.73
C ILE A 182 -19.41 8.88 1.85
N LEU A 183 -18.38 9.05 2.69
CA LEU A 183 -17.38 8.00 2.89
C LEU A 183 -17.96 6.74 3.51
N ILE A 184 -18.82 6.87 4.52
CA ILE A 184 -19.46 5.71 5.16
C ILE A 184 -20.35 4.94 4.19
N SER A 185 -20.96 5.62 3.21
CA SER A 185 -21.76 4.94 2.18
C SER A 185 -20.93 3.98 1.32
N ILE A 186 -19.62 4.17 1.21
CA ILE A 186 -18.71 3.28 0.49
C ILE A 186 -18.45 2.03 1.36
N PRO A 187 -18.87 0.83 0.92
CA PRO A 187 -18.62 -0.40 1.67
C PRO A 187 -17.13 -0.57 1.93
N ALA A 188 -16.80 -0.89 3.19
CA ALA A 188 -15.47 -1.00 3.82
C ALA A 188 -14.94 0.22 4.58
N PHE A 189 -15.51 1.42 4.39
CA PHE A 189 -15.23 2.54 5.29
C PHE A 189 -16.09 2.46 6.55
N GLY A 190 -15.46 2.24 7.70
CA GLY A 190 -16.08 2.44 9.01
C GLY A 190 -15.93 3.86 9.54
N LYS A 191 -16.64 4.20 10.63
CA LYS A 191 -16.61 5.53 11.27
C LYS A 191 -15.19 6.03 11.53
N TRP A 192 -14.31 5.18 12.10
CA TRP A 192 -12.93 5.57 12.38
C TRP A 192 -12.11 5.81 11.10
N SER A 193 -12.16 4.90 10.13
CA SER A 193 -11.41 5.05 8.87
C SER A 193 -11.87 6.26 8.07
N ALA A 194 -13.17 6.56 8.07
CA ALA A 194 -13.72 7.76 7.42
C ALA A 194 -13.20 9.04 8.10
N ALA A 195 -13.31 9.14 9.43
CA ALA A 195 -12.80 10.27 10.19
C ALA A 195 -11.28 10.45 10.06
N ALA A 196 -10.52 9.35 10.06
CA ALA A 196 -9.07 9.36 9.87
C ALA A 196 -8.69 9.84 8.47
N PHE A 197 -9.37 9.33 7.43
CA PHE A 197 -9.13 9.73 6.05
C PHE A 197 -9.43 11.21 5.83
N LEU A 198 -10.60 11.69 6.27
CA LEU A 198 -10.99 13.10 6.20
C LEU A 198 -10.03 14.00 6.98
N SER A 199 -9.54 13.56 8.14
CA SER A 199 -8.57 14.32 8.93
C SER A 199 -7.23 14.52 8.22
N GLU A 200 -6.79 13.58 7.37
CA GLU A 200 -5.55 13.76 6.60
C GLU A 200 -5.76 14.55 5.32
N ILE A 201 -6.87 14.36 4.59
CA ILE A 201 -7.13 15.11 3.35
C ILE A 201 -7.63 16.54 3.62
N CYS A 202 -8.32 16.75 4.76
CA CYS A 202 -9.07 17.94 5.17
C CYS A 202 -10.25 18.26 4.24
N THR A 203 -9.96 18.61 2.98
CA THR A 203 -10.95 18.97 1.97
C THR A 203 -10.64 18.28 0.66
N ILE A 204 -11.66 17.80 -0.05
CA ILE A 204 -11.48 17.19 -1.38
C ILE A 204 -11.18 18.24 -2.45
N PHE A 205 -11.69 19.46 -2.28
CA PHE A 205 -11.65 20.52 -3.30
C PHE A 205 -10.24 21.08 -3.56
N ARG A 206 -9.26 20.72 -2.73
CA ARG A 206 -7.83 21.02 -2.99
C ARG A 206 -7.24 20.18 -4.12
N PHE A 207 -7.90 19.08 -4.49
CA PHE A 207 -7.42 18.18 -5.53
C PHE A 207 -8.19 18.45 -6.82
N HIS A 208 -7.47 18.86 -7.86
CA HIS A 208 -8.05 19.13 -9.19
C HIS A 208 -8.49 17.85 -9.93
N SER A 209 -8.09 16.66 -9.45
CA SER A 209 -8.50 15.38 -10.02
C SER A 209 -8.31 14.22 -9.04
N GLY A 210 -8.99 13.09 -9.29
CA GLY A 210 -8.75 11.85 -8.54
C GLY A 210 -7.31 11.35 -8.67
N SER A 211 -6.65 11.59 -9.81
CA SER A 211 -5.23 11.28 -10.00
C SER A 211 -4.33 12.11 -9.07
N ALA A 212 -4.68 13.38 -8.80
CA ALA A 212 -3.96 14.22 -7.86
C ALA A 212 -4.08 13.70 -6.41
N LEU A 213 -5.26 13.20 -6.02
CA LEU A 213 -5.46 12.54 -4.72
C LEU A 213 -4.63 11.25 -4.61
N VAL A 214 -4.57 10.46 -5.68
CA VAL A 214 -3.73 9.25 -5.74
C VAL A 214 -2.25 9.59 -5.59
N ALA A 215 -1.75 10.59 -6.33
CA ALA A 215 -0.37 11.04 -6.21
C ALA A 215 -0.06 11.56 -4.80
N TYR A 216 -0.98 12.34 -4.22
CA TYR A 216 -0.87 12.81 -2.83
C TYR A 216 -0.78 11.67 -1.81
N SER A 217 -1.52 10.58 -2.03
CA SER A 217 -1.46 9.38 -1.17
C SER A 217 -0.18 8.55 -1.37
N GLY A 218 0.52 8.71 -2.49
CA GLY A 218 1.70 7.91 -2.84
C GLY A 218 1.38 6.46 -3.20
N VAL A 219 0.23 6.21 -3.81
CA VAL A 219 -0.21 4.88 -4.27
C VAL A 219 0.04 4.72 -5.78
N ASP A 220 0.41 5.80 -6.46
CA ASP A 220 0.82 5.80 -7.86
C ASP A 220 2.12 5.00 -8.07
N PRO A 221 2.27 4.30 -9.22
CA PRO A 221 3.50 3.61 -9.54
C PRO A 221 4.63 4.61 -9.87
N ILE A 222 5.83 4.35 -9.38
CA ILE A 222 7.05 5.05 -9.80
C ILE A 222 7.51 4.47 -11.13
N GLU A 223 7.56 5.31 -12.15
CA GLU A 223 8.32 5.07 -13.38
C GLU A 223 9.55 5.98 -13.39
N GLU A 224 10.74 5.39 -13.32
CA GLU A 224 12.00 6.10 -13.54
C GLU A 224 12.45 5.83 -14.97
N GLN A 225 12.54 6.90 -15.76
CA GLN A 225 13.07 6.85 -17.12
C GLN A 225 14.45 7.51 -17.12
N SER A 226 15.52 6.72 -17.28
CA SER A 226 16.88 7.23 -17.47
C SER A 226 17.35 6.87 -18.88
N GLY A 227 17.48 7.88 -19.75
CA GLY A 227 17.89 7.69 -21.14
C GLY A 227 16.97 6.70 -21.87
N ASP A 228 17.52 5.53 -22.23
CA ASP A 228 16.84 4.46 -22.96
C ASP A 228 16.17 3.40 -22.06
N MET A 229 16.27 3.52 -20.72
CA MET A 229 15.74 2.54 -19.77
C MET A 229 14.55 3.10 -18.99
N THR A 230 13.44 2.36 -19.00
CA THR A 230 12.29 2.58 -18.11
C THR A 230 12.29 1.52 -17.01
N ILE A 231 12.48 1.93 -15.76
CA ILE A 231 12.47 1.07 -14.59
C ILE A 231 11.20 1.34 -13.78
N ARG A 232 10.41 0.29 -13.52
CA ARG A 232 9.23 0.34 -12.65
C ARG A 232 9.60 -0.15 -11.26
N LYS A 233 9.66 0.74 -10.26
CA LYS A 233 10.23 0.46 -8.92
C LYS A 233 9.19 0.14 -7.82
N GLY A 234 7.89 0.20 -8.12
CA GLY A 234 6.83 -0.02 -7.14
C GLY A 234 6.01 1.24 -6.86
N ILE A 235 5.43 1.39 -5.68
CA ILE A 235 4.63 2.57 -5.30
C ILE A 235 5.48 3.79 -4.99
N SER A 236 4.91 4.99 -5.17
CA SER A 236 5.56 6.24 -4.84
C SER A 236 5.60 6.46 -3.32
N HIS A 237 6.79 6.34 -2.72
CA HIS A 237 6.97 6.63 -1.29
C HIS A 237 6.96 8.15 -0.98
N ARG A 238 6.73 9.00 -2.00
CA ARG A 238 6.75 10.47 -1.91
C ARG A 238 5.45 11.08 -1.36
N GLY A 239 4.35 10.32 -1.35
CA GLY A 239 3.06 10.79 -0.82
C GLY A 239 2.84 10.51 0.67
N ASN A 240 1.69 10.94 1.19
CA ASN A 240 1.29 10.83 2.59
C ASN A 240 1.14 9.36 3.04
N SER A 241 2.08 8.91 3.88
CA SER A 241 2.11 7.54 4.40
C SER A 241 0.94 7.20 5.32
N GLU A 242 0.33 8.18 5.98
CA GLU A 242 -0.81 7.95 6.87
C GLU A 242 -2.06 7.58 6.07
N ILE A 243 -2.28 8.17 4.89
CA ILE A 243 -3.38 7.79 4.00
C ILE A 243 -3.21 6.33 3.54
N ARG A 244 -1.99 5.91 3.19
CA ARG A 244 -1.73 4.51 2.83
C ARG A 244 -2.01 3.55 4.00
N ALA A 245 -1.61 3.94 5.21
CA ALA A 245 -1.85 3.15 6.41
C ALA A 245 -3.35 3.03 6.75
N ILE A 246 -4.17 4.04 6.42
CA ILE A 246 -5.63 3.98 6.54
C ILE A 246 -6.23 3.09 5.43
N LEU A 247 -5.81 3.29 4.18
CA LEU A 247 -6.40 2.62 3.02
C LEU A 247 -6.11 1.13 2.99
N TYR A 248 -4.92 0.68 3.40
CA TYR A 248 -4.56 -0.74 3.34
C TYR A 248 -5.58 -1.65 4.05
N PRO A 249 -5.92 -1.46 5.35
CA PRO A 249 -6.95 -2.26 6.01
C PRO A 249 -8.35 -2.04 5.42
N VAL A 250 -8.67 -0.83 4.95
CA VAL A 250 -9.94 -0.56 4.26
C VAL A 250 -10.06 -1.41 3.00
N ILE A 251 -9.00 -1.56 2.20
CA ILE A 251 -9.03 -2.40 0.99
C ILE A 251 -9.14 -3.88 1.33
N LEU A 252 -8.48 -4.36 2.39
CA LEU A 252 -8.64 -5.76 2.82
C LEU A 252 -10.10 -6.07 3.19
N ALA A 253 -10.80 -5.12 3.80
CA ALA A 253 -12.24 -5.22 4.03
C ALA A 253 -13.05 -5.06 2.73
N ALA A 254 -12.67 -4.14 1.84
CA ALA A 254 -13.35 -3.91 0.56
C ALA A 254 -13.31 -5.12 -0.37
N ILE A 255 -12.22 -5.87 -0.38
CA ILE A 255 -12.12 -7.13 -1.14
C ILE A 255 -13.19 -8.14 -0.71
N LYS A 256 -13.62 -8.11 0.56
CA LYS A 256 -14.66 -9.00 1.09
C LYS A 256 -16.06 -8.43 0.84
N PHE A 257 -16.28 -7.17 1.17
CA PHE A 257 -17.61 -6.57 1.29
C PHE A 257 -18.02 -5.63 0.13
N ASN A 258 -17.08 -5.07 -0.62
CA ASN A 258 -17.37 -4.14 -1.70
C ASN A 258 -17.32 -4.88 -3.05
N PRO A 259 -18.46 -5.06 -3.75
CA PRO A 259 -18.51 -5.86 -4.98
C PRO A 259 -17.62 -5.28 -6.09
N VAL A 260 -17.59 -3.95 -6.26
CA VAL A 260 -16.81 -3.26 -7.31
C VAL A 260 -15.30 -3.45 -7.11
N ILE A 261 -14.84 -3.42 -5.87
CA ILE A 261 -13.43 -3.63 -5.53
C ILE A 261 -13.07 -5.12 -5.57
N ARG A 262 -13.96 -5.99 -5.09
CA ARG A 262 -13.78 -7.44 -5.13
C ARG A 262 -13.62 -7.94 -6.55
N GLU A 263 -14.50 -7.55 -7.46
CA GLU A 263 -14.43 -7.92 -8.88
C GLU A 263 -13.12 -7.42 -9.52
N PHE A 264 -12.76 -6.17 -9.26
CA PHE A 264 -11.50 -5.61 -9.77
C PHE A 264 -10.26 -6.36 -9.25
N TYR A 265 -10.23 -6.66 -7.96
CA TYR A 265 -9.13 -7.39 -7.32
C TYR A 265 -9.04 -8.82 -7.85
N THR A 266 -10.15 -9.55 -7.92
CA THR A 266 -10.20 -10.93 -8.41
C THR A 266 -9.75 -11.03 -9.86
N ARG A 267 -10.19 -10.09 -10.73
CA ARG A 267 -9.70 -10.00 -12.12
C ARG A 267 -8.18 -9.84 -12.20
N LEU A 268 -7.59 -8.97 -11.37
CA LEU A 268 -6.13 -8.80 -11.33
C LEU A 268 -5.39 -10.04 -10.84
N ARG A 269 -5.96 -10.74 -9.85
CA ARG A 269 -5.40 -12.01 -9.34
C ARG A 269 -5.48 -13.12 -10.38
N ALA A 270 -6.59 -13.22 -11.12
CA ALA A 270 -6.74 -14.14 -12.24
C ALA A 270 -5.74 -13.86 -13.36
N ALA A 271 -5.42 -12.59 -13.62
CA ALA A 271 -4.36 -12.17 -14.54
C ALA A 271 -2.92 -12.40 -14.02
N GLY A 272 -2.75 -13.18 -12.95
CA GLY A 272 -1.43 -13.54 -12.40
C GLY A 272 -0.72 -12.44 -11.60
N LYS A 273 -1.37 -11.31 -11.30
CA LYS A 273 -0.73 -10.23 -10.53
C LYS A 273 -0.54 -10.65 -9.06
N PRO A 274 0.63 -10.39 -8.44
CA PRO A 274 0.87 -10.74 -7.03
C PRO A 274 -0.05 -9.97 -6.09
N HIS A 275 -0.30 -10.53 -4.90
CA HIS A 275 -1.33 -10.04 -3.97
C HIS A 275 -1.16 -8.55 -3.63
N LYS A 276 0.07 -8.15 -3.23
CA LYS A 276 0.36 -6.76 -2.85
C LYS A 276 0.13 -5.78 -4.01
N VAL A 277 0.45 -6.16 -5.25
CA VAL A 277 0.22 -5.32 -6.44
C VAL A 277 -1.27 -5.16 -6.70
N ALA A 278 -2.05 -6.24 -6.59
CA ALA A 278 -3.50 -6.18 -6.75
C ALA A 278 -4.17 -5.31 -5.66
N VAL A 279 -3.70 -5.39 -4.42
CA VAL A 279 -4.17 -4.53 -3.31
C VAL A 279 -3.84 -3.06 -3.58
N THR A 280 -2.61 -2.74 -3.99
CA THR A 280 -2.22 -1.37 -4.36
C THR A 280 -3.06 -0.81 -5.50
N ALA A 281 -3.31 -1.61 -6.54
CA ALA A 281 -4.18 -1.19 -7.64
C ALA A 281 -5.63 -0.94 -7.17
N ALA A 282 -6.13 -1.77 -6.24
CA ALA A 282 -7.43 -1.57 -5.62
C ALA A 282 -7.48 -0.31 -4.75
N MET A 283 -6.40 0.03 -4.02
CA MET A 283 -6.28 1.31 -3.29
C MET A 283 -6.40 2.50 -4.25
N ASN A 284 -5.72 2.46 -5.40
CA ASN A 284 -5.82 3.50 -6.43
C ASN A 284 -7.25 3.65 -6.96
N LYS A 285 -7.90 2.53 -7.32
CA LYS A 285 -9.31 2.52 -7.76
C LYS A 285 -10.24 3.10 -6.69
N MET A 286 -10.05 2.72 -5.43
CA MET A 286 -10.86 3.23 -4.31
C MET A 286 -10.70 4.75 -4.14
N LEU A 287 -9.48 5.29 -4.22
CA LEU A 287 -9.25 6.73 -4.12
C LEU A 287 -9.97 7.52 -5.22
N ARG A 288 -10.03 6.97 -6.44
CA ARG A 288 -10.77 7.58 -7.55
C ARG A 288 -12.28 7.56 -7.30
N ILE A 289 -12.82 6.47 -6.76
CA ILE A 289 -14.23 6.36 -6.35
C ILE A 289 -14.54 7.39 -5.26
N VAL A 290 -13.72 7.45 -4.22
CA VAL A 290 -13.85 8.42 -3.13
C VAL A 290 -13.86 9.85 -3.67
N TYR A 291 -12.92 10.19 -4.56
CA TYR A 291 -12.89 11.51 -5.18
C TYR A 291 -14.17 11.82 -5.96
N ALA A 292 -14.64 10.88 -6.79
CA ALA A 292 -15.87 11.05 -7.56
C ALA A 292 -17.08 11.30 -6.66
N CYS A 293 -17.33 10.44 -5.67
CA CYS A 293 -18.45 10.59 -4.73
C CYS A 293 -18.40 11.89 -3.93
N MET A 294 -17.19 12.32 -3.52
CA MET A 294 -17.03 13.57 -2.76
C MET A 294 -17.25 14.82 -3.60
N VAL A 295 -16.86 14.81 -4.87
CA VAL A 295 -17.05 15.96 -5.79
C VAL A 295 -18.49 16.05 -6.27
N THR A 296 -19.15 14.91 -6.51
CA THR A 296 -20.58 14.87 -6.89
C THR A 296 -21.52 15.06 -5.70
N GLU A 297 -20.99 14.99 -4.47
CA GLU A 297 -21.74 14.98 -3.21
C GLU A 297 -22.81 13.85 -3.11
N GLN A 298 -22.63 12.80 -3.92
CA GLN A 298 -23.53 11.65 -3.98
C GLN A 298 -22.98 10.47 -3.19
N ASP A 299 -23.90 9.68 -2.63
CA ASP A 299 -23.55 8.43 -1.96
C ASP A 299 -23.04 7.40 -2.98
N PHE A 300 -22.31 6.41 -2.48
CA PHE A 300 -21.73 5.37 -3.31
C PHE A 300 -22.80 4.48 -3.95
N ASP A 301 -22.76 4.43 -5.29
CA ASP A 301 -23.59 3.53 -6.09
C ASP A 301 -22.72 2.44 -6.74
N PRO A 302 -22.88 1.16 -6.37
CA PRO A 302 -22.13 0.05 -6.97
C PRO A 302 -22.34 -0.11 -8.48
N GLU A 303 -23.51 0.29 -8.99
CA GLU A 303 -23.91 0.10 -10.39
C GLU A 303 -23.53 1.29 -11.27
N TYR A 304 -22.98 2.36 -10.69
CA TYR A 304 -22.59 3.58 -11.42
C TYR A 304 -21.71 3.26 -12.63
N ALA A 305 -20.68 2.42 -12.46
CA ALA A 305 -19.76 2.06 -13.55
C ALA A 305 -20.45 1.30 -14.69
N LYS A 306 -21.48 0.50 -14.39
CA LYS A 306 -22.20 -0.29 -15.39
C LYS A 306 -23.09 0.59 -16.27
N ARG A 307 -23.70 1.64 -15.70
CA ARG A 307 -24.55 2.59 -16.44
C ARG A 307 -23.82 3.32 -17.56
N PHE A 308 -22.52 3.56 -17.40
CA PHE A 308 -21.69 4.23 -18.40
C PHE A 308 -20.88 3.26 -19.28
N SER A 309 -20.74 1.99 -18.88
CA SER A 309 -20.07 0.97 -19.71
C SER A 309 -20.84 0.61 -20.99
N GLY A 310 -22.12 0.97 -21.10
CA GLY A 310 -22.90 0.85 -22.34
C GLY A 310 -22.54 1.89 -23.41
N THR A 311 -22.04 3.05 -23.02
CA THR A 311 -21.81 4.17 -23.95
C THR A 311 -20.53 4.00 -24.79
N ASP A 312 -19.53 3.27 -24.28
CA ASP A 312 -18.30 2.97 -25.03
C ASP A 312 -18.55 2.03 -26.22
N THR A 313 -19.64 1.24 -26.21
CA THR A 313 -20.03 0.43 -27.39
C THR A 313 -20.68 1.24 -28.49
N VAL A 314 -21.28 2.39 -28.19
CA VAL A 314 -21.95 3.24 -29.20
C VAL A 314 -20.92 4.07 -29.97
N VAL A 315 -19.78 4.44 -29.37
CA VAL A 315 -18.68 5.11 -30.09
C VAL A 315 -17.96 4.13 -31.01
N ALA A 316 -17.78 2.86 -30.58
CA ALA A 316 -17.23 1.81 -31.43
C ALA A 316 -18.19 1.38 -32.57
N ALA A 317 -19.51 1.49 -32.36
CA ALA A 317 -20.52 1.22 -33.39
C ALA A 317 -20.77 2.43 -34.33
N ALA A 318 -20.59 3.66 -33.86
CA ALA A 318 -20.69 4.86 -34.68
C ALA A 318 -19.57 4.96 -35.72
N ASP A 319 -18.39 4.40 -35.44
CA ASP A 319 -17.30 4.24 -36.41
C ASP A 319 -17.59 3.14 -37.46
N SER A 320 -18.67 2.37 -37.31
CA SER A 320 -19.08 1.30 -38.26
C SER A 320 -20.34 1.62 -39.09
N CYS A 321 -20.97 2.78 -38.87
CA CYS A 321 -22.19 3.20 -39.57
C CYS A 321 -22.02 4.48 -40.42
N ALA A 322 -20.80 4.98 -40.61
CA ALA A 322 -20.52 6.11 -41.50
C ALA A 322 -20.00 5.64 -42.86
N GLU A 323 -20.72 4.74 -43.52
CA GLU A 323 -20.45 4.36 -44.91
C GLU A 323 -21.76 4.09 -45.65
N SER A 324 -22.48 5.17 -45.93
CA SER A 324 -23.39 5.33 -47.09
C SER A 324 -24.20 6.61 -46.93
N THR A 325 -23.73 7.69 -47.56
CA THR A 325 -24.55 8.65 -48.33
C THR A 325 -23.69 9.84 -48.77
N THR A 326 -24.05 10.35 -49.95
CA THR A 326 -23.64 11.61 -50.60
C THR A 326 -22.31 11.59 -51.38
N GLU A 327 -22.47 11.27 -52.66
CA GLU A 327 -21.82 11.94 -53.78
C GLU A 327 -21.82 13.47 -53.59
N ASP A 328 -20.86 14.15 -54.22
CA ASP A 328 -20.64 15.61 -54.23
C ASP A 328 -19.77 16.21 -53.12
N ALA A 329 -18.49 15.82 -53.12
CA ALA A 329 -17.38 16.69 -52.71
C ALA A 329 -16.06 16.19 -53.34
N LYS A 330 -15.96 16.28 -54.68
CA LYS A 330 -14.66 16.27 -55.36
C LYS A 330 -14.03 17.67 -55.22
N ASP A 331 -12.71 17.66 -55.19
CA ASP A 331 -11.78 18.76 -54.99
C ASP A 331 -11.44 19.07 -53.52
N PHE A 332 -10.13 19.01 -53.26
CA PHE A 332 -9.42 19.40 -52.02
C PHE A 332 -9.08 18.32 -50.98
N ARG A 333 -8.59 17.14 -51.41
CA ARG A 333 -7.72 16.29 -50.59
C ARG A 333 -6.58 15.64 -51.40
N ASP A 334 -5.62 16.45 -51.80
CA ASP A 334 -4.26 16.01 -52.08
C ASP A 334 -3.28 17.00 -51.44
N THR A 335 -3.10 16.85 -50.13
CA THR A 335 -1.90 17.37 -49.44
C THR A 335 -1.55 16.37 -48.35
N VAL A 336 -0.90 15.30 -48.79
CA VAL A 336 -0.21 14.34 -47.91
C VAL A 336 0.86 15.14 -47.16
N LEU A 337 0.64 15.39 -45.86
CA LEU A 337 1.71 15.80 -44.97
C LEU A 337 2.78 14.69 -44.99
N PRO A 338 4.05 15.00 -45.33
CA PRO A 338 5.09 13.99 -45.37
C PRO A 338 5.33 13.41 -43.97
N PRO A 339 5.76 12.13 -43.86
CA PRO A 339 6.06 11.53 -42.57
C PRO A 339 7.17 12.33 -41.87
N VAL A 340 6.91 12.77 -40.65
CA VAL A 340 7.89 13.47 -39.82
C VAL A 340 9.01 12.50 -39.45
N THR A 341 10.06 12.45 -40.26
CA THR A 341 11.32 11.81 -39.89
C THR A 341 12.06 12.71 -38.92
N ILE A 342 12.13 12.32 -37.65
CA ILE A 342 13.01 12.96 -36.65
C ILE A 342 14.45 12.56 -36.98
N THR A 343 15.05 13.22 -37.97
CA THR A 343 16.52 13.24 -38.16
C THR A 343 17.08 14.48 -37.47
N ALA A 344 17.09 14.47 -36.13
CA ALA A 344 17.88 15.43 -35.37
C ALA A 344 19.37 15.17 -35.62
N PRO A 345 20.19 16.19 -35.91
CA PRO A 345 21.61 16.01 -36.17
C PRO A 345 22.32 15.48 -34.92
N VAL A 346 22.77 14.23 -35.00
CA VAL A 346 23.49 13.56 -33.93
C VAL A 346 24.93 14.10 -33.91
N THR A 347 25.40 14.56 -32.76
CA THR A 347 26.79 15.05 -32.60
C THR A 347 27.80 14.01 -33.11
N ARG A 348 28.93 14.46 -33.70
CA ARG A 348 29.97 13.56 -34.28
C ARG A 348 30.38 12.42 -33.33
N ARG A 349 30.40 12.71 -32.01
CA ARG A 349 30.72 11.74 -30.95
C ARG A 349 29.67 10.63 -30.83
N GLN A 350 28.38 10.95 -30.92
CA GLN A 350 27.30 9.96 -30.87
C GLN A 350 27.15 9.19 -32.18
N ALA A 351 27.43 9.81 -33.34
CA ALA A 351 27.47 9.12 -34.63
C ALA A 351 28.58 8.04 -34.67
N ARG A 352 29.77 8.37 -34.13
CA ARG A 352 30.87 7.40 -33.97
C ARG A 352 30.49 6.23 -33.07
N LYS A 353 29.87 6.50 -31.92
CA LYS A 353 29.44 5.47 -30.96
C LYS A 353 28.39 4.52 -31.55
N ARG A 354 27.48 5.04 -32.40
CA ARG A 354 26.49 4.23 -33.14
C ARG A 354 27.13 3.35 -34.23
N ARG A 355 28.17 3.85 -34.90
CA ARG A 355 28.93 3.05 -35.87
C ARG A 355 29.68 1.91 -35.18
N GLU A 356 30.30 2.17 -34.03
CA GLU A 356 31.01 1.15 -33.23
C GLU A 356 30.06 0.05 -32.71
N THR A 357 28.86 0.41 -32.26
CA THR A 357 27.85 -0.58 -31.81
C THR A 357 27.20 -1.35 -32.96
N ALA A 358 27.02 -0.74 -34.14
CA ALA A 358 26.55 -1.43 -35.33
C ALA A 358 27.60 -2.43 -35.85
N LEU A 359 28.89 -2.05 -35.85
CA LEU A 359 29.99 -2.91 -36.28
C LEU A 359 30.14 -4.14 -35.36
N THR A 360 30.02 -3.95 -34.04
CA THR A 360 30.07 -5.05 -33.07
C THR A 360 28.87 -5.99 -33.17
N ARG A 361 27.67 -5.49 -33.52
CA ARG A 361 26.49 -6.33 -33.77
C ARG A 361 26.64 -7.15 -35.05
N SER A 362 27.14 -6.54 -36.13
CA SER A 362 27.47 -7.22 -37.39
C SER A 362 28.50 -8.35 -37.21
N LEU A 363 29.58 -8.11 -36.46
CA LEU A 363 30.59 -9.13 -36.14
C LEU A 363 30.04 -10.27 -35.27
N ARG A 364 29.06 -9.98 -34.40
CA ARG A 364 28.38 -10.99 -33.57
C ARG A 364 27.46 -11.88 -34.40
N ASP A 365 26.73 -11.29 -35.35
CA ASP A 365 25.86 -12.01 -36.28
C ASP A 365 26.66 -12.84 -37.30
N GLN A 366 27.83 -12.37 -37.74
CA GLN A 366 28.77 -13.15 -38.55
C GLN A 366 29.36 -14.35 -37.80
N ARG A 367 29.62 -14.24 -36.48
CA ARG A 367 30.02 -15.39 -35.64
C ARG A 367 28.91 -16.40 -35.43
N LEU A 368 27.66 -15.95 -35.26
CA LEU A 368 26.50 -16.83 -35.09
C LEU A 368 26.15 -17.58 -36.38
N THR A 369 26.38 -16.97 -37.54
CA THR A 369 26.17 -17.59 -38.85
C THR A 369 27.30 -18.55 -39.25
N SER A 370 28.54 -18.29 -38.84
CA SER A 370 29.65 -19.26 -39.03
C SER A 370 29.52 -20.48 -38.10
N GLN A 371 29.05 -20.31 -36.86
CA GLN A 371 28.76 -21.43 -35.94
C GLN A 371 27.56 -22.31 -36.36
N ARG A 372 26.68 -21.82 -37.24
CA ARG A 372 25.56 -22.62 -37.79
C ARG A 372 25.90 -23.38 -39.09
N ARG A 373 27.13 -23.23 -39.62
CA ARG A 373 27.58 -23.86 -40.88
C ARG A 373 28.76 -24.82 -40.69
N GLU A 374 28.77 -25.59 -39.61
CA GLU A 374 29.58 -26.82 -39.58
C GLU A 374 28.72 -28.03 -39.99
N PRO A 375 29.08 -28.76 -41.07
CA PRO A 375 28.35 -29.97 -41.47
C PRO A 375 28.67 -31.11 -40.50
N THR A 376 27.62 -31.76 -40.01
CA THR A 376 27.65 -33.00 -39.24
C THR A 376 28.48 -34.07 -39.96
N ARG A 377 29.68 -34.34 -39.44
CA ARG A 377 30.52 -35.46 -39.90
C ARG A 377 30.14 -36.72 -39.13
N ALA A 378 29.71 -37.74 -39.88
CA ALA A 378 29.41 -39.07 -39.39
C ALA A 378 30.60 -39.74 -38.69
N GLY A 379 30.29 -40.54 -37.66
CA GLY A 379 31.01 -41.77 -37.30
C GLY A 379 32.36 -41.62 -36.59
N ARG A 380 32.34 -41.61 -35.25
CA ARG A 380 33.29 -42.37 -34.40
C ARG A 380 32.78 -42.44 -32.97
N ALA A 381 32.59 -43.66 -32.48
CA ALA A 381 32.28 -43.96 -31.09
C ALA A 381 33.44 -43.52 -30.18
N ALA A 382 33.11 -42.84 -29.08
CA ALA A 382 34.03 -42.51 -28.00
C ALA A 382 33.56 -43.19 -26.70
N PRO A 383 34.48 -43.58 -25.79
CA PRO A 383 34.24 -44.60 -24.79
C PRO A 383 33.46 -44.09 -23.57
N VAL A 384 32.69 -44.98 -22.95
CA VAL A 384 31.92 -44.74 -21.72
C VAL A 384 32.88 -44.43 -20.54
N PRO A 385 32.66 -43.36 -19.75
CA PRO A 385 33.50 -43.03 -18.60
C PRO A 385 33.50 -44.12 -17.51
N PRO A 386 34.62 -44.34 -16.78
CA PRO A 386 34.76 -45.44 -15.81
C PRO A 386 33.84 -45.34 -14.58
N LEU A 387 33.19 -44.19 -14.35
CA LEU A 387 32.39 -43.92 -13.16
C LEU A 387 30.90 -44.29 -13.30
N LEU A 388 30.44 -44.68 -14.49
CA LEU A 388 29.06 -45.15 -14.69
C LEU A 388 28.90 -46.68 -14.57
N LYS A 389 29.99 -47.45 -14.61
CA LYS A 389 29.94 -48.92 -14.43
C LYS A 389 29.80 -49.35 -12.98
N SER A 390 30.31 -48.57 -12.01
CA SER A 390 30.13 -48.89 -10.59
C SER A 390 28.71 -48.61 -10.08
N TRP A 391 28.04 -47.58 -10.62
CA TRP A 391 26.69 -47.20 -10.24
C TRP A 391 25.61 -48.16 -10.76
N LEU A 392 25.83 -48.83 -11.90
CA LEU A 392 24.90 -49.81 -12.44
C LEU A 392 25.03 -51.19 -11.76
N SER A 393 26.24 -51.60 -11.37
CA SER A 393 26.48 -52.86 -10.64
C SER A 393 25.92 -52.85 -9.19
N LEU A 394 25.85 -51.68 -8.55
CA LEU A 394 25.28 -51.52 -7.20
C LEU A 394 23.74 -51.49 -7.18
N ARG A 395 23.09 -51.31 -8.32
CA ARG A 395 21.62 -51.22 -8.42
C ARG A 395 20.96 -52.57 -8.71
N GLU A 396 21.69 -53.52 -9.30
CA GLU A 396 21.21 -54.88 -9.56
C GLU A 396 21.38 -55.82 -8.35
N THR A 397 22.30 -55.54 -7.43
CA THR A 397 22.51 -56.34 -6.21
C THR A 397 21.56 -55.98 -5.05
N ALA A 398 20.86 -54.85 -5.13
CA ALA A 398 19.92 -54.38 -4.10
C ALA A 398 18.44 -54.77 -4.37
N SER A 399 18.16 -55.45 -5.48
CA SER A 399 16.79 -55.89 -5.84
C SER A 399 16.57 -57.40 -5.68
N GLU A 400 17.56 -58.16 -5.20
CA GLU A 400 17.48 -59.63 -5.07
C GLU A 400 17.62 -60.16 -3.64
N LYS A 401 17.60 -59.30 -2.61
CA LYS A 401 17.44 -59.71 -1.22
C LYS A 401 16.52 -58.73 -0.49
N THR A 402 15.46 -59.30 0.08
CA THR A 402 14.67 -58.86 1.25
C THR A 402 15.23 -57.72 2.07
#